data_AF-A0A077NCS1-F1
#
_entry.id   AF-A0A077NCS1-F1
#
_cell.length_a   1.000
_cell.length_b   1.000
_cell.length_c   1.000
_cell.angle_alpha   90.00
_cell.angle_beta   90.00
_cell.angle_gamma   90.00
#
_symmetry.space_group_name_H-M   'P 1'
#
loop_
_entity.id
_entity.type
_entity.pdbx_description
1 polymer ?
#
loop_
_entity_poly.entity_id
_entity_poly.type
_entity_poly.pdbx_seq_one_letter_code
_entity_poly.pdbx_strand_id
1 'polypeptide(L)'
;MLWDEGNTTVDNNGFLKRASPIIQIYPDGTFTTNDESEGATVTKLGLGHYKISGILGYNADGAWGVHGGISVPRDVNGNELVYVEDKVLPDGAIEIKVTHRQNAHMPARLQNRRIKSQNEQTHYTDDEPCDLPAGTRLDVRVQMPEDSIWNRKQALASDPQQEKPE
;
A
#
# COMPACT_ATOMS: atom_id res chain seq x y z
N MET A 1 3.35 -23.66 -10.09
CA MET A 1 2.35 -22.62 -10.38
C MET A 1 2.96 -21.72 -11.45
N LEU A 2 2.30 -21.58 -12.60
CA LEU A 2 2.72 -20.65 -13.66
C LEU A 2 2.21 -19.26 -13.29
N TRP A 3 3.04 -18.23 -13.50
CA TRP A 3 2.69 -16.83 -13.22
C TRP A 3 1.99 -16.25 -14.45
N ASP A 4 0.87 -15.57 -14.26
CA ASP A 4 0.07 -14.93 -15.30
C ASP A 4 -0.53 -13.59 -14.82
N GLU A 5 -1.23 -12.87 -15.68
CA GLU A 5 -1.83 -11.57 -15.33
C GLU A 5 -2.92 -11.67 -14.25
N GLY A 6 -3.52 -12.85 -14.05
CA GLY A 6 -4.59 -13.07 -13.07
C GLY A 6 -4.07 -13.42 -11.67
N ASN A 7 -2.85 -13.93 -11.54
CA ASN A 7 -2.27 -14.33 -10.26
C ASN A 7 -1.05 -13.49 -9.83
N THR A 8 -0.76 -12.42 -10.57
CA THR A 8 0.35 -11.51 -10.29
C THR A 8 -0.04 -10.04 -10.28
N THR A 9 0.83 -9.22 -9.71
CA THR A 9 0.73 -7.76 -9.70
C THR A 9 2.12 -7.15 -9.63
N VAL A 10 2.28 -5.90 -10.06
CA VAL A 10 3.57 -5.19 -10.04
C VAL A 10 3.52 -4.11 -8.97
N ASP A 11 4.46 -4.16 -8.03
CA ASP A 11 4.53 -3.18 -6.94
C ASP A 11 5.10 -1.82 -7.41
N ASN A 12 5.08 -0.83 -6.51
CA ASN A 12 5.57 0.52 -6.77
C ASN A 12 7.04 0.58 -7.19
N ASN A 13 7.82 -0.44 -6.87
CA ASN A 13 9.24 -0.53 -7.20
C ASN A 13 9.49 -1.39 -8.45
N GLY A 14 8.44 -1.83 -9.16
CA GLY A 14 8.54 -2.59 -10.40
C GLY A 14 8.77 -4.10 -10.22
N PHE A 15 8.60 -4.62 -8.99
CA PHE A 15 8.76 -6.06 -8.75
C PHE A 15 7.45 -6.81 -8.97
N LEU A 16 7.52 -7.96 -9.65
CA LEU A 16 6.41 -8.88 -9.79
C LEU A 16 6.12 -9.57 -8.45
N LYS A 17 4.84 -9.57 -8.05
CA LYS A 17 4.34 -10.09 -6.77
C LYS A 17 3.09 -10.94 -7.00
N ARG A 18 2.76 -11.82 -6.05
CA ARG A 18 1.50 -12.57 -6.08
C ARG A 18 0.32 -11.60 -5.97
N ALA A 19 -0.72 -11.82 -6.76
CA ALA A 19 -1.99 -11.10 -6.68
C ALA A 19 -2.61 -11.22 -5.28
N SER A 20 -3.34 -10.18 -4.88
CA SER A 20 -3.99 -10.07 -3.57
C SER A 20 -4.87 -8.82 -3.51
N PRO A 21 -5.74 -8.68 -2.51
CA PRO A 21 -6.40 -7.41 -2.22
C PRO A 21 -5.35 -6.34 -1.92
N ILE A 22 -5.26 -5.31 -2.76
CA ILE A 22 -4.26 -4.24 -2.67
C ILE A 22 -4.94 -2.89 -2.79
N ILE A 23 -4.56 -1.99 -1.89
CA ILE A 23 -4.92 -0.58 -1.91
C ILE A 23 -3.67 0.22 -2.21
N GLN A 24 -3.72 1.09 -3.22
CA GLN A 24 -2.62 2.00 -3.54
C GLN A 24 -2.94 3.39 -2.99
N ILE A 25 -2.01 3.99 -2.25
CA ILE A 25 -2.16 5.34 -1.66
C ILE A 25 -1.17 6.30 -2.34
N TYR A 26 -1.68 7.41 -2.87
CA TYR A 26 -0.90 8.39 -3.62
C TYR A 26 -0.57 9.65 -2.79
N PRO A 27 0.41 10.47 -3.21
CA PRO A 27 0.89 11.63 -2.43
C PRO A 27 -0.17 12.66 -2.03
N ASP A 28 -1.16 12.87 -2.89
CA ASP A 28 -2.26 13.80 -2.65
C ASP A 28 -3.32 13.24 -1.69
N GLY A 29 -3.22 11.97 -1.31
CA GLY A 29 -4.20 11.26 -0.48
C GLY A 29 -5.30 10.56 -1.26
N THR A 30 -5.28 10.63 -2.59
CA THR A 30 -6.11 9.75 -3.41
C THR A 30 -5.65 8.30 -3.26
N PHE A 31 -6.54 7.38 -3.61
CA PHE A 31 -6.25 5.95 -3.54
C PHE A 31 -6.97 5.19 -4.64
N THR A 32 -6.50 3.98 -4.93
CA THR A 32 -7.16 3.01 -5.81
C THR A 32 -7.25 1.64 -5.13
N THR A 33 -8.25 0.87 -5.51
CA THR A 33 -8.46 -0.52 -5.10
C THR A 33 -8.47 -1.40 -6.35
N ASN A 34 -8.01 -2.64 -6.23
CA ASN A 34 -8.31 -3.67 -7.23
C ASN A 34 -9.65 -4.37 -6.93
N ASP A 35 -10.09 -5.25 -7.83
CA ASP A 35 -11.34 -6.01 -7.67
C ASP A 35 -11.42 -6.76 -6.33
N GLU A 36 -10.31 -7.35 -5.90
CA GLU A 36 -10.22 -8.09 -4.64
C GLU A 36 -10.38 -7.22 -3.40
N SER A 37 -10.08 -5.91 -3.47
CA SER A 37 -10.19 -4.95 -2.36
C SER A 37 -11.36 -3.98 -2.49
N GLU A 38 -12.31 -4.28 -3.40
CA GLU A 38 -13.53 -3.50 -3.59
C GLU A 38 -14.29 -3.34 -2.26
N GLY A 39 -14.61 -2.09 -1.90
CA GLY A 39 -15.27 -1.73 -0.65
C GLY A 39 -14.35 -1.24 0.46
N ALA A 40 -13.02 -1.38 0.31
CA ALA A 40 -12.07 -0.72 1.18
C ALA A 40 -11.97 0.78 0.86
N THR A 41 -11.64 1.59 1.87
CA THR A 41 -11.53 3.06 1.73
C THR A 41 -10.27 3.59 2.41
N VAL A 42 -9.75 4.71 1.92
CA VAL A 42 -8.65 5.44 2.55
C VAL A 42 -9.08 6.87 2.86
N THR A 43 -8.82 7.31 4.10
CA THR A 43 -9.03 8.69 4.54
C THR A 43 -7.69 9.31 4.90
N LYS A 44 -7.35 10.45 4.28
CA LYS A 44 -6.19 11.26 4.69
C LYS A 44 -6.57 12.09 5.91
N LEU A 45 -5.98 11.76 7.06
CA LEU A 45 -6.23 12.41 8.36
C LEU A 45 -5.36 13.66 8.55
N GLY A 46 -4.26 13.79 7.80
CA GLY A 46 -3.34 14.91 7.87
C GLY A 46 -2.11 14.70 6.98
N LEU A 47 -1.09 15.53 7.17
CA LEU A 47 0.19 15.42 6.46
C LEU A 47 0.80 14.03 6.70
N GLY A 48 0.98 13.25 5.64
CA GLY A 48 1.54 11.90 5.71
C GLY A 48 0.73 10.91 6.56
N HIS A 49 -0.52 11.20 6.91
CA HIS A 49 -1.31 10.39 7.86
C HIS A 49 -2.59 9.88 7.19
N TYR A 50 -2.72 8.56 7.12
CA TYR A 50 -3.79 7.87 6.40
C TYR A 50 -4.45 6.83 7.30
N LYS A 51 -5.75 6.62 7.12
CA LYS A 51 -6.51 5.51 7.71
C LYS A 51 -7.18 4.69 6.62
N ILE A 52 -6.91 3.40 6.61
CA ILE A 52 -7.55 2.41 5.75
C ILE A 52 -8.70 1.75 6.52
N SER A 53 -9.87 1.62 5.92
CA SER A 53 -11.07 1.03 6.55
C SER A 53 -11.81 0.09 5.60
N GLY A 54 -12.71 -0.73 6.14
CA GLY A 54 -13.39 -1.79 5.38
C GLY A 54 -12.55 -3.05 5.18
N ILE A 55 -11.56 -3.26 6.05
CA ILE A 55 -10.56 -4.33 5.99
C ILE A 55 -10.38 -4.97 7.39
N LEU A 56 -9.73 -6.13 7.45
CA LEU A 56 -9.42 -6.88 8.66
C LEU A 56 -7.91 -6.89 8.96
N GLY A 57 -7.23 -5.77 8.71
CA GLY A 57 -5.79 -5.62 8.84
C GLY A 57 -5.03 -6.06 7.57
N TYR A 58 -3.76 -6.42 7.76
CA TYR A 58 -2.92 -6.91 6.66
C TYR A 58 -3.35 -8.29 6.18
N ASN A 59 -3.08 -8.57 4.91
CA ASN A 59 -3.26 -9.92 4.38
C ASN A 59 -2.37 -10.93 5.14
N ALA A 60 -2.96 -12.00 5.68
CA ALA A 60 -2.28 -12.93 6.58
C ALA A 60 -1.44 -14.01 5.86
N ASP A 61 -1.49 -14.09 4.54
CA ASP A 61 -0.90 -15.19 3.75
C ASP A 61 0.64 -15.14 3.60
N GLY A 62 1.28 -14.06 4.07
CA GLY A 62 2.73 -13.86 4.02
C GLY A 62 3.34 -13.76 2.61
N ALA A 63 2.55 -13.63 1.54
CA ALA A 63 3.02 -13.74 0.15
C ALA A 63 4.12 -12.75 -0.24
N TRP A 64 4.11 -11.57 0.39
CA TRP A 64 5.05 -10.48 0.10
C TRP A 64 6.23 -10.42 1.09
N GLY A 65 6.37 -11.41 1.99
CA GLY A 65 7.47 -11.53 2.95
C GLY A 65 7.09 -11.29 4.41
N VAL A 66 8.08 -11.25 5.31
CA VAL A 66 7.92 -11.17 6.78
C VAL A 66 7.18 -9.91 7.25
N HIS A 67 7.31 -8.81 6.50
CA HIS A 67 6.61 -7.53 6.76
C HIS A 67 5.59 -7.22 5.65
N GLY A 68 5.14 -8.25 4.92
CA GLY A 68 4.48 -8.23 3.61
C GLY A 68 3.12 -7.55 3.50
N GLY A 69 2.87 -6.49 4.27
CA GLY A 69 1.69 -5.66 4.27
C GLY A 69 1.85 -4.36 3.48
N ILE A 70 3.07 -3.83 3.32
CA ILE A 70 3.31 -2.52 2.66
C ILE A 70 4.53 -2.57 1.73
N SER A 71 4.38 -2.08 0.50
CA SER A 71 5.50 -1.69 -0.37
C SER A 71 5.77 -0.20 -0.26
N VAL A 72 6.96 0.15 0.21
CA VAL A 72 7.42 1.54 0.40
C VAL A 72 8.24 1.99 -0.83
N PRO A 73 8.10 3.23 -1.31
CA PRO A 73 8.91 3.77 -2.40
C PRO A 73 10.41 3.73 -2.12
N ARG A 74 11.18 3.24 -3.10
CA ARG A 74 12.64 3.18 -3.06
C ARG A 74 13.31 3.94 -4.19
N ASP A 75 14.52 4.43 -3.93
CA ASP A 75 15.40 4.96 -4.95
C ASP A 75 16.07 3.85 -5.79
N VAL A 76 16.83 4.26 -6.82
CA VAL A 76 17.56 3.35 -7.71
C VAL A 76 18.65 2.51 -6.99
N ASN A 77 19.04 2.88 -5.78
CA ASN A 77 20.00 2.16 -4.95
C ASN A 77 19.30 1.26 -3.92
N GLY A 78 17.97 1.17 -3.94
CA GLY A 78 17.18 0.37 -3.00
C GLY A 78 16.93 1.04 -1.65
N ASN A 79 17.27 2.32 -1.48
CA ASN A 79 17.00 3.04 -0.24
C ASN A 79 15.56 3.52 -0.21
N GLU A 80 14.89 3.36 0.93
CA GLU A 80 13.55 3.88 1.11
C GLU A 80 13.57 5.42 1.13
N LEU A 81 12.54 6.01 0.50
CA LEU A 81 12.40 7.46 0.39
C LEU A 81 11.69 8.08 1.61
N VAL A 82 10.99 7.25 2.38
CA VAL A 82 10.20 7.61 3.56
C VAL A 82 10.29 6.48 4.58
N TYR A 83 10.07 6.80 5.85
CA TYR A 83 9.69 5.80 6.84
C TYR A 83 8.17 5.68 6.87
N VAL A 84 7.71 4.47 7.21
CA VAL A 84 6.31 4.18 7.45
C VAL A 84 6.18 3.61 8.85
N GLU A 85 5.40 4.29 9.68
CA GLU A 85 4.90 3.77 10.95
C GLU A 85 3.44 3.36 10.72
N ASP A 86 3.08 2.16 11.13
CA ASP A 86 1.73 1.64 10.95
C ASP A 86 1.17 0.98 12.21
N LYS A 87 -0.16 0.93 12.28
CA LYS A 87 -0.87 0.29 13.39
C LYS A 87 -2.20 -0.29 12.92
N VAL A 88 -2.41 -1.58 13.18
CA VAL A 88 -3.73 -2.21 13.05
C VAL A 88 -4.58 -1.83 14.28
N LEU A 89 -5.76 -1.29 14.03
CA LEU A 89 -6.75 -0.91 15.04
C LEU A 89 -7.65 -2.10 15.41
N PRO A 90 -8.35 -2.06 16.56
CA PRO A 90 -9.20 -3.17 17.01
C PRO A 90 -10.34 -3.55 16.06
N ASP A 91 -10.77 -2.61 15.21
CA ASP A 91 -11.80 -2.81 14.18
C ASP A 91 -11.23 -3.36 12.85
N GLY A 92 -9.93 -3.64 12.80
CA GLY A 92 -9.23 -4.12 11.60
C GLY A 92 -8.73 -2.99 10.67
N ALA A 93 -9.08 -1.73 10.94
CA ALA A 93 -8.54 -0.61 10.19
C ALA A 93 -7.02 -0.50 10.37
N ILE A 94 -6.32 0.10 9.40
CA ILE A 94 -4.88 0.36 9.50
C ILE A 94 -4.65 1.87 9.49
N GLU A 95 -3.95 2.39 10.51
CA GLU A 95 -3.38 3.73 10.48
C GLU A 95 -1.95 3.67 9.94
N ILE A 96 -1.61 4.62 9.07
CA ILE A 96 -0.29 4.76 8.44
C ILE A 96 0.19 6.19 8.60
N LYS A 97 1.40 6.37 9.11
CA LYS A 97 2.11 7.65 9.18
C LYS A 97 3.40 7.58 8.39
N VAL A 98 3.66 8.64 7.64
CA VAL A 98 4.80 8.76 6.74
C VAL A 98 5.69 9.89 7.22
N THR A 99 6.98 9.58 7.43
CA THR A 99 8.00 10.56 7.77
C THR A 99 9.16 10.50 6.77
N HIS A 100 9.91 11.59 6.66
CA HIS A 100 10.98 11.70 5.70
C HIS A 100 12.18 10.82 6.11
N ARG A 101 12.75 10.09 5.13
CA ARG A 101 13.97 9.32 5.33
C ARG A 101 15.11 9.91 4.52
N GLN A 102 16.08 10.52 5.18
CA GLN A 102 17.20 11.23 4.55
C GLN A 102 18.30 10.27 4.03
N ASN A 103 18.41 9.06 4.59
CA ASN A 103 19.48 8.10 4.30
C ASN A 103 20.88 8.67 4.60
N ALA A 104 21.08 9.22 5.80
CA ALA A 104 22.32 9.90 6.21
C ALA A 104 23.60 9.03 6.12
N HIS A 105 23.46 7.70 6.15
CA HIS A 105 24.56 6.74 5.97
C HIS A 105 25.13 6.74 4.53
N MET A 106 24.40 7.29 3.56
CA MET A 106 24.85 7.39 2.16
C MET A 106 25.81 8.58 1.96
N PRO A 107 26.68 8.54 0.94
CA PRO A 107 27.46 9.70 0.51
C PRO A 107 26.55 10.92 0.30
N ALA A 108 27.01 12.13 0.65
CA ALA A 108 26.18 13.34 0.64
C ALA A 108 25.40 13.58 -0.67
N ARG A 109 25.99 13.23 -1.82
CA ARG A 109 25.36 13.33 -3.16
C ARG A 109 24.22 12.34 -3.41
N LEU A 110 24.11 11.29 -2.60
CA LEU A 110 23.11 10.22 -2.67
C LEU A 110 22.13 10.27 -1.48
N GLN A 111 22.29 11.22 -0.56
CA GLN A 111 21.32 11.44 0.50
C GLN A 111 20.02 11.99 -0.10
N ASN A 112 18.89 11.50 0.40
CA ASN A 112 17.56 11.91 -0.03
C ASN A 112 17.22 13.30 0.53
N ARG A 113 17.85 14.36 0.01
CA ARG A 113 17.63 15.74 0.47
C ARG A 113 16.40 16.35 -0.21
N ARG A 114 15.21 15.92 0.19
CA ARG A 114 13.97 16.36 -0.43
C ARG A 114 13.62 17.80 -0.04
N ILE A 115 13.24 18.61 -1.03
CA ILE A 115 12.76 19.98 -0.82
C ILE A 115 11.34 19.93 -0.27
N LYS A 116 11.09 20.67 0.82
CA LYS A 116 9.78 20.84 1.47
C LYS A 116 9.00 21.99 0.84
N SER A 117 9.65 23.12 0.64
CA SER A 117 9.08 24.32 0.02
C SER A 117 10.05 24.86 -1.02
N GLN A 118 9.60 25.02 -2.26
CA GLN A 118 10.42 25.63 -3.31
C GLN A 118 10.64 27.14 -3.04
N ASN A 119 9.67 27.81 -2.41
CA ASN A 119 9.73 29.25 -2.15
C ASN A 119 10.74 29.59 -1.06
N GLU A 120 10.74 28.82 0.02
CA GLU A 120 11.62 29.04 1.17
C GLU A 120 12.94 28.28 1.06
N GLN A 121 13.07 27.45 0.01
CA GLN A 121 14.20 26.55 -0.24
C GLN A 121 14.57 25.71 1.00
N THR A 122 13.54 25.27 1.73
CA THR A 122 13.69 24.44 2.93
C THR A 122 13.70 22.96 2.55
N HIS A 123 14.50 22.18 3.27
CA HIS A 123 14.58 20.73 3.13
C HIS A 123 13.89 20.06 4.32
N TYR A 124 13.35 18.87 4.08
CA TYR A 124 12.88 18.03 5.17
C TYR A 124 14.04 17.59 6.07
N THR A 125 13.81 17.52 7.38
CA THR A 125 14.72 16.83 8.29
C THR A 125 14.37 15.34 8.36
N ASP A 126 15.34 14.49 8.73
CA ASP A 126 15.07 13.07 8.98
C ASP A 126 13.96 12.93 10.03
N ASP A 127 13.05 11.98 9.79
CA ASP A 127 11.85 11.71 10.59
C ASP A 127 10.80 12.85 10.67
N GLU A 128 10.91 13.88 9.82
CA GLU A 128 9.87 14.92 9.72
C GLU A 128 8.60 14.37 9.03
N PRO A 129 7.38 14.57 9.60
CA PRO A 129 6.13 14.16 8.96
C PRO A 129 5.98 14.76 7.55
N CYS A 130 5.61 13.92 6.60
CA CYS A 130 5.57 14.34 5.21
C CYS A 130 4.68 13.47 4.32
N ASP A 131 4.19 14.03 3.21
CA ASP A 131 3.51 13.24 2.19
C ASP A 131 4.51 12.42 1.37
N LEU A 132 3.99 11.43 0.65
CA LEU A 132 4.77 10.59 -0.26
C LEU A 132 5.44 11.44 -1.35
N PRO A 133 6.65 11.07 -1.82
CA PRO A 133 7.27 11.77 -2.94
C PRO A 133 6.39 11.74 -4.19
N ALA A 134 6.42 12.80 -4.99
CA ALA A 134 5.69 12.86 -6.26
C ALA A 134 6.08 11.69 -7.18
N GLY A 135 5.09 11.10 -7.86
CA GLY A 135 5.30 9.96 -8.76
C GLY A 135 5.51 8.61 -8.06
N THR A 136 5.28 8.54 -6.74
CA THR A 136 5.35 7.30 -5.96
C THR A 136 4.00 6.95 -5.34
N ARG A 137 3.89 5.76 -4.74
CA ARG A 137 2.71 5.34 -3.96
C ARG A 137 3.11 4.33 -2.88
N LEU A 138 2.25 4.14 -1.88
CA LEU A 138 2.28 2.95 -1.03
C LEU A 138 1.37 1.90 -1.63
N ASP A 139 1.83 0.66 -1.71
CA ASP A 139 0.96 -0.49 -2.00
C ASP A 139 0.71 -1.25 -0.71
N VAL A 140 -0.54 -1.28 -0.25
CA VAL A 140 -0.93 -1.91 1.02
C VAL A 140 -1.75 -3.16 0.74
N ARG A 141 -1.28 -4.32 1.20
CA ARG A 141 -2.01 -5.58 1.11
C ARG A 141 -2.91 -5.75 2.30
N VAL A 142 -4.17 -6.00 2.03
CA VAL A 142 -5.19 -6.03 3.07
C VAL A 142 -5.88 -7.39 3.13
N GLN A 143 -6.35 -7.74 4.31
CA GLN A 143 -7.29 -8.83 4.48
C GLN A 143 -8.69 -8.27 4.30
N MET A 144 -9.44 -8.80 3.33
CA MET A 144 -10.83 -8.42 3.15
C MET A 144 -11.75 -9.31 3.97
N PRO A 145 -12.89 -8.79 4.46
CA PRO A 145 -13.95 -9.60 5.07
C PRO A 145 -14.47 -10.69 4.12
N GLU A 146 -14.94 -11.81 4.68
CA GLU A 146 -15.54 -12.91 3.91
C GLU A 146 -16.80 -12.47 3.14
N ASP A 147 -17.53 -11.51 3.68
CA ASP A 147 -18.70 -10.90 3.05
C ASP A 147 -18.35 -9.69 2.15
N SER A 148 -17.07 -9.49 1.82
CA SER A 148 -16.67 -8.48 0.84
C SER A 148 -17.32 -8.72 -0.53
N ILE A 149 -17.35 -7.68 -1.37
CA ILE A 149 -18.01 -7.74 -2.68
C ILE A 149 -17.36 -8.84 -3.55
N TRP A 150 -16.03 -8.90 -3.57
CA TRP A 150 -15.29 -9.93 -4.29
C TRP A 150 -15.55 -11.33 -3.76
N ASN A 151 -15.40 -11.56 -2.45
CA ASN A 151 -15.55 -12.89 -1.86
C ASN A 151 -16.96 -13.46 -2.05
N ARG A 152 -18.00 -12.62 -1.97
CA ARG A 152 -19.38 -13.02 -2.29
C ARG A 152 -19.57 -13.40 -3.76
N LYS A 153 -18.99 -12.64 -4.70
CA LYS A 153 -19.01 -12.98 -6.14
C LYS A 153 -18.35 -14.34 -6.39
N GLN A 154 -17.20 -14.59 -5.77
CA GLN A 154 -16.48 -15.87 -5.87
C GLN A 154 -17.28 -17.04 -5.27
N ALA A 155 -17.90 -16.84 -4.10
CA ALA A 155 -18.73 -17.87 -3.47
C ALA A 155 -19.96 -18.23 -4.31
N LEU A 156 -20.65 -17.25 -4.90
CA LEU A 156 -21.79 -17.47 -5.79
C LEU A 156 -21.39 -18.18 -7.08
N ALA A 157 -20.24 -17.83 -7.67
CA ALA A 157 -19.74 -18.49 -8.87
C ALA A 157 -19.27 -19.94 -8.64
N SER A 158 -18.96 -20.29 -7.38
CA SER A 158 -18.48 -21.61 -7.00
C SER A 158 -19.60 -22.58 -6.57
N ASP A 159 -20.85 -22.12 -6.49
CA ASP A 159 -22.00 -22.94 -6.08
C ASP A 159 -22.49 -23.84 -7.25
N PRO A 160 -22.40 -25.19 -7.14
CA PRO A 160 -22.72 -26.12 -8.24
C PRO A 160 -24.20 -26.19 -8.67
N GLN A 161 -25.11 -25.41 -8.08
CA GLN A 161 -26.55 -25.53 -8.36
C GLN A 161 -27.05 -24.88 -9.67
N GLN A 162 -26.18 -24.32 -10.52
CA GLN A 162 -26.58 -23.69 -11.79
C GLN A 162 -26.49 -24.57 -13.06
N GLU A 163 -26.07 -25.84 -12.98
CA GLU A 163 -26.12 -26.76 -14.13
C GLU A 163 -27.24 -27.80 -14.02
N LYS A 164 -28.51 -27.38 -14.15
CA LYS A 164 -29.56 -28.22 -14.73
C LYS A 164 -30.58 -27.37 -15.49
N PRO A 165 -30.47 -27.25 -16.82
CA PRO A 165 -31.62 -26.98 -17.65
C PRO A 165 -32.51 -28.23 -17.67
N GLU A 166 -33.81 -28.05 -17.41
CA GLU A 166 -34.85 -29.07 -17.64
C GLU A 166 -34.98 -29.45 -19.12
#